data_AF-A0A3M1FL37-F1
#
_entry.id   AF-A0A3M1FL37-F1
#
_cell.length_a   1.000
_cell.length_b   1.000
_cell.length_c   1.000
_cell.angle_alpha   90.00
_cell.angle_beta   90.00
_cell.angle_gamma   90.00
#
_symmetry.space_group_name_H-M   'P 1'
#
loop_
_entity.id
_entity.type
_entity.pdbx_description
1 polymer ?
#
loop_
_entity_poly.entity_id
_entity_poly.type
_entity_poly.pdbx_seq_one_letter_code
_entity_poly.pdbx_strand_id
1 'polypeptide(L)'
;EHHIPVQDGALSSLDPYLQKGFSFAVAILPPRTPATQTRFFSDDSDYAKAMFLSFPSEHIFFPLRATSVYDTKKVSIDVRIAGFARPLGQGISEYKYYSKASWDVRKWRAPTDDFERVRNYTAISIYGKPAKMLTKDLIAVGGAPLPIYFIEAVILHKYPFVIGLFVLISMLAAILAGVIVFGNLRKRVGLFALIGLSNFATIIGVIMTTMFLGTKDEIPAAQPLLAKLRKSGYIRMRRIALVLAAIFLVIWFLLSVSSSLSPLWLEDIRLHIALSTYSFLFWEAWNYLLPSIILATFLGTFVALAWAWWLGHRNRELVRKLKKLGYSVVSFHPKDRRKFFFVVLFSIFFTILASRVIDFLHYLNY
;
A
#
# COMPACT_ATOMS: atom_id res chain seq x y z
N GLU A 1 47.79 21.11 12.86
CA GLU A 1 46.85 21.88 12.01
C GLU A 1 47.30 21.80 10.55
N HIS A 2 46.61 21.03 9.72
CA HIS A 2 46.82 21.12 8.27
C HIS A 2 46.03 22.32 7.75
N HIS A 3 46.70 23.47 7.60
CA HIS A 3 46.13 24.60 6.88
C HIS A 3 45.97 24.18 5.42
N ILE A 4 44.73 24.02 4.96
CA ILE A 4 44.44 23.91 3.54
C ILE A 4 44.77 25.28 2.94
N PRO A 5 45.80 25.41 2.07
CA PRO A 5 46.15 26.70 1.50
C PRO A 5 44.97 27.21 0.68
N VAL A 6 44.54 28.44 0.98
CA VAL A 6 43.53 29.14 0.19
C VAL A 6 44.15 29.43 -1.17
N GLN A 7 43.55 28.91 -2.25
CA GLN A 7 44.06 29.16 -3.59
C GLN A 7 43.90 30.63 -4.00
N ASP A 8 44.85 31.13 -4.79
CA ASP A 8 44.79 32.45 -5.37
C ASP A 8 43.48 32.63 -6.16
N GLY A 9 42.75 33.71 -5.87
CA GLY A 9 41.44 33.99 -6.47
C GLY A 9 40.23 33.33 -5.77
N ALA A 10 40.43 32.56 -4.69
CA ALA A 10 39.32 31.99 -3.92
C ALA A 10 38.41 33.09 -3.34
N LEU A 11 38.98 34.17 -2.81
CA LEU A 11 38.22 35.29 -2.27
C LEU A 11 37.46 36.06 -3.37
N SER A 12 38.09 36.34 -4.51
CA SER A 12 37.42 37.04 -5.62
C SER A 12 36.34 36.20 -6.30
N SER A 13 36.41 34.87 -6.20
CA SER A 13 35.32 33.99 -6.65
C SER A 13 34.02 34.17 -5.85
N LEU A 14 34.11 34.80 -4.67
CA LEU A 14 32.96 35.10 -3.81
C LEU A 14 32.34 36.48 -4.09
N ASP A 15 33.03 37.39 -4.78
CA ASP A 15 32.55 38.74 -5.13
C ASP A 15 31.13 38.76 -5.73
N PRO A 16 30.72 37.81 -6.60
CA PRO A 16 29.37 37.79 -7.16
C PRO A 16 28.25 37.55 -6.14
N TYR A 17 28.58 37.05 -4.95
CA TYR A 17 27.67 36.79 -3.83
C TYR A 17 27.73 37.88 -2.76
N LEU A 18 28.73 38.76 -2.78
CA LEU A 18 28.81 39.88 -1.85
C LEU A 18 27.79 40.96 -2.26
N GLN A 19 27.17 41.61 -1.27
CA GLN A 19 26.29 42.79 -1.43
C GLN A 19 24.92 42.57 -2.11
N LYS A 20 24.51 41.32 -2.39
CA LYS A 20 23.18 41.00 -2.96
C LYS A 20 22.09 40.64 -1.94
N GLY A 21 22.27 41.04 -0.67
CA GLY A 21 21.30 40.75 0.41
C GLY A 21 21.38 39.32 0.97
N PHE A 22 22.48 38.59 0.71
CA PHE A 22 22.73 37.27 1.28
C PHE A 22 23.32 37.36 2.68
N SER A 23 22.79 36.59 3.64
CA SER A 23 23.30 36.49 5.02
C SER A 23 24.01 35.16 5.24
N PHE A 24 25.33 35.18 5.42
CA PHE A 24 26.14 33.98 5.66
C PHE A 24 26.24 33.69 7.16
N ALA A 25 25.90 32.47 7.60
CA ALA A 25 26.21 31.97 8.94
C ALA A 25 27.25 30.85 8.83
N VAL A 26 28.48 31.13 9.28
CA VAL A 26 29.52 30.11 9.35
C VAL A 26 29.35 29.37 10.68
N ALA A 27 29.06 28.06 10.62
CA ALA A 27 28.88 27.22 11.80
C ALA A 27 29.91 26.10 11.80
N ILE A 28 30.95 26.24 12.61
CA ILE A 28 31.91 25.15 12.86
C ILE A 28 31.19 24.13 13.74
N LEU A 29 30.80 23.00 13.15
CA LEU A 29 30.20 21.92 13.93
C LEU A 29 31.30 21.20 14.72
N PRO A 30 31.12 20.99 16.03
CA PRO A 30 32.06 20.20 16.81
C PRO A 30 32.03 18.73 16.34
N PRO A 31 33.15 18.00 16.49
CA PRO A 31 33.21 16.59 16.16
C PRO A 31 32.26 15.85 17.08
N ARG A 32 31.53 14.90 16.53
CA ARG A 32 30.62 14.07 17.29
C ARG A 32 31.41 13.18 18.25
N THR A 33 31.07 13.24 19.53
CA THR A 33 31.51 12.22 20.48
C THR A 33 30.94 10.84 20.10
N PRO A 34 31.74 9.77 20.21
CA PRO A 34 31.37 8.44 19.76
C PRO A 34 30.53 7.72 20.83
N ALA A 35 29.24 7.54 20.57
CA ALA A 35 28.45 6.50 21.25
C ALA A 35 27.66 5.62 20.27
N THR A 36 27.84 5.80 18.96
CA THR A 36 27.27 4.88 17.95
C THR A 36 28.10 4.94 16.66
N GLN A 37 29.39 4.62 16.80
CA GLN A 37 30.17 4.11 15.68
C GLN A 37 29.62 2.74 15.29
N THR A 38 28.96 2.65 14.14
CA THR A 38 29.00 1.42 13.35
C THR A 38 29.83 1.67 12.09
N ARG A 39 31.15 1.62 12.30
CA ARG A 39 32.16 0.92 11.50
C ARG A 39 32.43 1.35 10.04
N PHE A 40 32.62 2.62 9.71
CA PHE A 40 33.35 2.95 8.46
C PHE A 40 34.30 4.15 8.47
N PHE A 41 34.44 4.91 9.55
CA PHE A 41 35.40 6.01 9.59
C PHE A 41 36.06 6.06 10.97
N SER A 42 37.27 5.48 11.06
CA SER A 42 38.18 5.63 12.19
C SER A 42 39.42 6.33 11.67
N ASP A 43 39.45 7.66 11.74
CA ASP A 43 40.68 8.41 12.00
C ASP A 43 40.35 9.83 12.48
N ASP A 44 41.17 10.27 13.43
CA ASP A 44 40.90 11.29 14.45
C ASP A 44 41.08 12.75 13.96
N SER A 45 40.63 13.10 12.73
CA SER A 45 40.93 14.44 12.15
C SER A 45 39.81 15.22 11.45
N ASP A 46 38.62 14.66 11.24
CA ASP A 46 37.63 15.32 10.37
C ASP A 46 36.58 16.16 11.13
N TYR A 47 37.00 17.34 11.58
CA TYR A 47 36.06 18.44 11.82
C TYR A 47 35.40 18.80 10.48
N ALA A 48 34.18 18.32 10.25
CA ALA A 48 33.38 18.78 9.11
C ALA A 48 33.01 20.25 9.34
N LYS A 49 33.71 21.17 8.67
CA LYS A 49 33.33 22.58 8.61
C LYS A 49 32.03 22.68 7.82
N ALA A 50 30.95 23.09 8.49
CA ALA A 50 29.67 23.34 7.85
C ALA A 50 29.46 24.84 7.67
N MET A 51 28.69 25.21 6.65
CA MET A 51 28.24 26.57 6.44
C MET A 51 26.73 26.52 6.28
N PHE A 52 26.01 27.30 7.09
CA PHE A 52 24.58 27.45 6.95
C PHE A 52 24.30 28.79 6.28
N LEU A 53 23.57 28.74 5.18
CA LEU A 53 23.25 29.92 4.38
C LEU A 53 21.74 30.00 4.24
N SER A 54 21.16 31.14 4.63
CA SER A 54 19.71 31.39 4.51
C SER A 54 19.47 32.79 3.98
N PHE A 55 18.62 32.88 2.96
CA PHE A 55 18.25 34.13 2.32
C PHE A 55 16.90 33.98 1.61
N PRO A 56 16.13 35.06 1.45
CA PRO A 56 14.87 35.04 0.72
C PRO A 56 15.15 34.75 -0.76
N SER A 57 14.52 33.71 -1.30
CA SER A 57 14.73 33.28 -2.68
C SER A 57 13.55 32.47 -3.20
N GLU A 58 13.20 32.66 -4.48
CA GLU A 58 12.23 31.83 -5.20
C GLU A 58 12.82 30.50 -5.69
N HIS A 59 14.15 30.37 -5.65
CA HIS A 59 14.87 29.17 -6.10
C HIS A 59 15.82 28.64 -5.03
N ILE A 60 16.14 27.35 -5.14
CA ILE A 60 17.14 26.70 -4.30
C ILE A 60 18.50 26.87 -4.98
N PHE A 61 19.49 27.36 -4.25
CA PHE A 61 20.81 27.69 -4.80
C PHE A 61 21.90 26.90 -4.09
N PHE A 62 22.84 26.36 -4.86
CA PHE A 62 24.07 25.77 -4.35
C PHE A 62 25.27 26.38 -5.10
N PRO A 63 26.21 27.03 -4.39
CA PRO A 63 27.27 27.83 -5.00
C PRO A 63 28.37 26.93 -5.59
N LEU A 64 28.20 26.54 -6.85
CA LEU A 64 29.21 25.76 -7.58
C LEU A 64 30.29 26.66 -8.18
N ARG A 65 29.98 27.92 -8.52
CA ARG A 65 30.94 28.80 -9.20
C ARG A 65 32.22 29.01 -8.39
N ALA A 66 32.12 29.07 -7.07
CA ALA A 66 33.28 29.19 -6.18
C ALA A 66 34.25 28.00 -6.30
N THR A 67 33.77 26.83 -6.73
CA THR A 67 34.63 25.65 -6.93
C THR A 67 35.52 25.78 -8.17
N SER A 68 35.21 26.67 -9.12
CA SER A 68 35.98 26.81 -10.37
C SER A 68 37.44 27.24 -10.19
N VAL A 69 37.78 27.81 -9.02
CA VAL A 69 39.14 28.24 -8.64
C VAL A 69 40.14 27.08 -8.64
N TYR A 70 39.66 25.85 -8.42
CA TYR A 70 40.50 24.64 -8.46
C TYR A 70 40.93 24.19 -9.87
N ASP A 71 40.57 24.97 -10.90
CA ASP A 71 40.98 24.86 -12.31
C ASP A 71 40.87 23.43 -12.89
N THR A 72 42.00 22.74 -13.09
CA THR A 72 42.03 21.42 -13.74
C THR A 72 41.67 20.26 -12.81
N LYS A 73 41.59 20.49 -11.48
CA LYS A 73 41.28 19.43 -10.52
C LYS A 73 39.88 18.88 -10.76
N LYS A 74 39.75 17.55 -10.76
CA LYS A 74 38.43 16.89 -10.81
C LYS A 74 37.79 16.97 -9.44
N VAL A 75 36.51 17.35 -9.41
CA VAL A 75 35.73 17.44 -8.17
C VAL A 75 34.56 16.47 -8.21
N SER A 76 34.23 15.97 -7.02
CA SER A 76 33.09 15.08 -6.76
C SER A 76 32.22 15.74 -5.70
N ILE A 77 31.01 16.14 -6.07
CA ILE A 77 30.09 16.89 -5.21
C ILE A 77 28.75 16.16 -5.19
N ASP A 78 28.28 15.83 -3.99
CA ASP A 78 26.94 15.29 -3.76
C ASP A 78 26.08 16.34 -3.05
N VAL A 79 25.11 16.88 -3.79
CA VAL A 79 24.16 17.86 -3.27
C VAL A 79 22.86 17.15 -2.94
N ARG A 80 22.35 17.34 -1.73
CA ARG A 80 21.02 16.85 -1.33
C ARG A 80 20.11 18.01 -1.01
N ILE A 81 19.00 18.06 -1.73
CA ILE A 81 17.97 19.08 -1.54
C ILE A 81 16.82 18.43 -0.79
N ALA A 82 16.44 19.02 0.35
CA ALA A 82 15.26 18.60 1.10
C ALA A 82 14.00 18.76 0.24
N GLY A 83 13.18 17.71 0.17
CA GLY A 83 12.02 17.65 -0.70
C GLY A 83 12.35 17.35 -2.16
N PHE A 84 11.31 17.41 -2.99
CA PHE A 84 11.45 17.25 -4.43
C PHE A 84 11.81 18.58 -5.08
N ALA A 85 12.93 18.58 -5.78
CA ALA A 85 13.46 19.72 -6.50
C ALA A 85 13.92 19.29 -7.88
N ARG A 86 13.69 20.14 -8.88
CA ARG A 86 14.17 19.93 -10.23
C ARG A 86 15.38 20.82 -10.47
N PRO A 87 16.58 20.25 -10.66
CA PRO A 87 17.75 21.05 -10.92
C PRO A 87 17.67 21.71 -12.29
N LEU A 88 18.07 22.97 -12.34
CA LEU A 88 18.17 23.82 -13.50
C LEU A 88 19.64 24.22 -13.64
N GLY A 89 20.32 23.77 -14.70
CA GLY A 89 21.70 24.17 -14.94
C GLY A 89 22.51 23.20 -15.77
N GLN A 90 23.66 23.68 -16.21
CA GLN A 90 24.69 22.88 -16.88
C GLN A 90 25.59 22.22 -15.82
N GLY A 91 26.17 21.07 -16.13
CA GLY A 91 27.14 20.42 -15.23
C GLY A 91 26.58 19.32 -14.33
N ILE A 92 25.26 19.09 -14.32
CA ILE A 92 24.64 17.92 -13.65
C ILE A 92 25.08 16.64 -14.37
N SER A 93 25.54 15.64 -13.62
CA SER A 93 25.91 14.34 -14.20
C SER A 93 24.76 13.35 -14.04
N GLU A 94 24.14 13.35 -12.86
CA GLU A 94 22.95 12.57 -12.55
C GLU A 94 22.14 13.29 -11.47
N TYR A 95 20.81 13.12 -11.46
CA TYR A 95 19.99 13.45 -10.31
C TYR A 95 18.90 12.39 -10.11
N LYS A 96 18.58 12.11 -8.85
CA LYS A 96 17.63 11.07 -8.43
C LYS A 96 16.70 11.60 -7.35
N TYR A 97 15.44 11.15 -7.40
CA TYR A 97 14.42 11.44 -6.39
C TYR A 97 14.31 10.29 -5.41
N TYR A 98 14.23 10.60 -4.12
CA TYR A 98 14.09 9.59 -3.08
C TYR A 98 12.87 9.91 -2.22
N SER A 99 11.91 8.97 -2.19
CA SER A 99 10.81 8.95 -1.24
C SER A 99 11.19 7.99 -0.13
N LYS A 100 11.19 8.45 1.12
CA LYS A 100 11.68 7.73 2.31
C LYS A 100 13.21 7.71 2.39
N ALA A 101 13.72 8.61 3.21
CA ALA A 101 15.11 8.60 3.64
C ALA A 101 15.42 7.27 4.38
N SER A 102 16.11 6.34 3.73
CA SER A 102 17.03 5.43 4.44
C SER A 102 18.20 6.21 5.04
N TRP A 103 18.32 7.50 4.69
CA TRP A 103 18.98 8.51 5.50
C TRP A 103 18.30 8.60 6.86
N ASP A 104 18.93 8.04 7.88
CA ASP A 104 18.60 8.41 9.24
C ASP A 104 19.01 9.88 9.40
N VAL A 105 18.09 10.80 9.09
CA VAL A 105 18.32 12.25 9.27
C VAL A 105 18.66 12.54 10.72
N ARG A 106 18.30 11.67 11.68
CA ARG A 106 18.75 11.75 13.09
C ARG A 106 20.28 11.61 13.23
N LYS A 107 20.94 10.93 12.28
CA LYS A 107 22.41 10.92 12.16
C LYS A 107 22.96 12.18 11.51
N TRP A 108 22.18 13.22 11.27
CA TRP A 108 22.68 14.58 11.08
C TRP A 108 21.90 15.45 12.05
N ARG A 109 22.56 16.00 13.08
CA ARG A 109 21.90 17.06 13.86
C ARG A 109 21.79 18.24 12.91
N ALA A 110 20.66 18.31 12.20
CA ALA A 110 20.34 19.49 11.46
C ALA A 110 20.31 20.66 12.46
N PRO A 111 20.72 21.87 12.05
CA PRO A 111 20.73 23.03 12.94
C PRO A 111 19.35 23.37 13.51
N THR A 112 18.26 22.82 12.93
CA THR A 112 16.88 23.07 13.32
C THR A 112 16.07 21.77 13.34
N ASP A 113 15.09 21.69 14.27
CA ASP A 113 14.16 20.56 14.42
C ASP A 113 13.34 20.28 13.15
N ASP A 114 13.25 21.24 12.23
CA ASP A 114 12.44 21.15 11.00
C ASP A 114 12.96 20.12 9.99
N PHE A 115 14.26 19.83 9.98
CA PHE A 115 14.83 18.85 9.06
C PHE A 115 14.51 17.40 9.42
N GLU A 116 14.20 17.10 10.69
CA GLU A 116 13.79 15.75 11.11
C GLU A 116 12.46 15.32 10.46
N ARG A 117 11.69 16.29 9.92
CA ARG A 117 10.39 16.06 9.27
C ARG A 117 10.48 15.90 7.76
N VAL A 118 11.65 16.08 7.16
CA VAL A 118 11.84 15.98 5.71
C VAL A 118 11.83 14.51 5.30
N ARG A 119 10.70 14.07 4.71
CA ARG A 119 10.49 12.66 4.32
C ARG A 119 11.19 12.27 3.01
N ASN A 120 11.41 13.25 2.13
CA ASN A 120 11.90 13.04 0.77
C ASN A 120 13.05 13.99 0.46
N TYR A 121 13.89 13.63 -0.50
CA TYR A 121 14.96 14.51 -0.97
C TYR A 121 15.30 14.25 -2.44
N THR A 122 15.96 15.22 -3.05
CA THR A 122 16.56 15.10 -4.38
C THR A 122 18.07 15.03 -4.21
N ALA A 123 18.71 13.96 -4.70
CA ALA A 123 20.16 13.87 -4.75
C ALA A 123 20.63 14.29 -6.14
N ILE A 124 21.62 15.16 -6.19
CA ILE A 124 22.26 15.62 -7.41
C ILE A 124 23.74 15.31 -7.26
N SER A 125 24.27 14.54 -8.20
CA SER A 125 25.66 14.12 -8.19
C SER A 125 26.42 14.75 -9.36
N ILE A 126 27.58 15.31 -9.03
CA ILE A 126 28.52 15.92 -9.97
C ILE A 126 29.83 15.19 -9.78
N TYR A 127 30.19 14.30 -10.71
CA TYR A 127 31.37 13.44 -10.58
C TYR A 127 32.35 13.65 -11.74
N GLY A 128 33.63 13.71 -11.41
CA GLY A 128 34.72 13.60 -12.38
C GLY A 128 34.89 14.79 -13.34
N LYS A 129 34.18 15.90 -13.09
CA LYS A 129 34.28 17.11 -13.92
C LYS A 129 35.44 18.00 -13.44
N PRO A 130 36.26 18.56 -14.37
CA PRO A 130 37.23 19.58 -14.03
C PRO A 130 36.55 20.79 -13.39
N ALA A 131 37.10 21.28 -12.29
CA ALA A 131 36.54 22.38 -11.52
C ALA A 131 36.28 23.63 -12.36
N LYS A 132 37.18 23.97 -13.30
CA LYS A 132 37.04 25.07 -14.26
C LYS A 132 35.76 25.04 -15.11
N MET A 133 35.09 23.89 -15.22
CA MET A 133 33.83 23.75 -15.95
C MET A 133 32.60 24.09 -15.09
N LEU A 134 32.76 24.23 -13.76
CA LEU A 134 31.70 24.60 -12.83
C LEU A 134 31.58 26.12 -12.71
N THR A 135 31.33 26.79 -13.84
CA THR A 135 31.31 28.27 -13.92
C THR A 135 29.96 28.88 -13.54
N LYS A 136 28.92 28.06 -13.38
CA LYS A 136 27.56 28.45 -13.01
C LYS A 136 27.12 27.72 -11.76
N ASP A 137 26.32 28.38 -10.94
CA ASP A 137 25.71 27.78 -9.76
C ASP A 137 24.66 26.75 -10.11
N LEU A 138 24.48 25.79 -9.20
CA LEU A 138 23.36 24.87 -9.28
C LEU A 138 22.13 25.59 -8.76
N ILE A 139 21.17 25.80 -9.64
CA ILE A 139 19.85 26.33 -9.32
C ILE A 139 18.90 25.14 -9.31
N ALA A 140 17.93 25.09 -8.42
CA ALA A 140 16.84 24.15 -8.49
C ALA A 140 15.52 24.84 -8.16
N VAL A 141 14.46 24.40 -8.81
CA VAL A 141 13.10 24.86 -8.53
C VAL A 141 12.35 23.78 -7.76
N GLY A 142 11.44 24.21 -6.89
CA GLY A 142 10.57 23.30 -6.18
C GLY A 142 9.76 22.43 -7.16
N GLY A 143 9.68 21.14 -6.84
CA GLY A 143 8.85 20.17 -7.53
C GLY A 143 9.62 19.04 -8.23
N ALA A 144 8.86 18.00 -8.60
CA ALA A 144 9.33 16.87 -9.40
C ALA A 144 8.43 16.65 -10.62
N PRO A 145 8.88 15.87 -11.61
CA PRO A 145 7.99 15.35 -12.65
C PRO A 145 6.77 14.63 -12.05
N LEU A 146 5.62 14.74 -12.72
CA LEU A 146 4.36 14.12 -12.27
C LEU A 146 4.46 12.62 -11.90
N PRO A 147 5.24 11.77 -12.62
CA PRO A 147 5.40 10.37 -12.24
C PRO A 147 5.99 10.17 -10.84
N ILE A 148 6.85 11.08 -10.38
CA ILE A 148 7.47 10.99 -9.05
C ILE A 148 6.42 11.24 -7.96
N TYR A 149 5.54 12.22 -8.14
CA TYR A 149 4.43 12.45 -7.22
C TYR A 149 3.45 11.29 -7.18
N PHE A 150 3.20 10.65 -8.32
CA PHE A 150 2.37 9.45 -8.37
C PHE A 150 3.00 8.30 -7.57
N ILE A 151 4.29 8.01 -7.77
CA ILE A 151 5.02 6.98 -7.01
C ILE A 151 4.99 7.31 -5.52
N GLU A 152 5.25 8.56 -5.16
CA GLU A 152 5.18 9.00 -3.76
C GLU A 152 3.78 8.78 -3.17
N ALA A 153 2.72 9.15 -3.89
CA ALA A 153 1.35 8.93 -3.45
C ALA A 153 1.05 7.44 -3.24
N VAL A 154 1.55 6.55 -4.12
CA VAL A 154 1.44 5.09 -3.95
C VAL A 154 2.17 4.62 -2.71
N ILE A 155 3.36 5.12 -2.43
CA ILE A 155 4.16 4.77 -1.24
C ILE A 155 3.46 5.26 0.04
N LEU A 156 3.01 6.51 0.07
CA LEU A 156 2.35 7.15 1.21
C LEU A 156 1.00 6.52 1.52
N HIS A 157 0.24 6.16 0.49
CA HIS A 157 -1.09 5.58 0.59
C HIS A 157 -1.12 4.13 0.12
N LYS A 158 -0.09 3.35 0.49
CA LYS A 158 0.08 1.96 0.06
C LYS A 158 -1.14 1.09 0.32
N TYR A 159 -1.82 1.24 1.47
CA TYR A 159 -2.96 0.40 1.81
C TYR A 159 -4.19 0.72 0.93
N PRO A 160 -4.66 1.98 0.81
CA PRO A 160 -5.71 2.32 -0.16
C PRO A 160 -5.40 1.87 -1.59
N PHE A 161 -4.15 2.02 -2.04
CA PHE A 161 -3.75 1.62 -3.38
C PHE A 161 -3.82 0.11 -3.58
N VAL A 162 -3.26 -0.68 -2.64
CA VAL A 162 -3.33 -2.15 -2.67
C VAL A 162 -4.77 -2.64 -2.61
N ILE A 163 -5.62 -2.02 -1.77
CA ILE A 163 -7.05 -2.36 -1.69
C ILE A 163 -7.76 -2.04 -3.01
N GLY A 164 -7.53 -0.86 -3.59
CA GLY A 164 -8.12 -0.46 -4.87
C GLY A 164 -7.72 -1.41 -6.00
N LEU A 165 -6.44 -1.81 -6.03
CA LEU A 165 -5.91 -2.73 -7.03
C LEU A 165 -6.45 -4.16 -6.84
N PHE A 166 -6.58 -4.64 -5.60
CA PHE A 166 -7.23 -5.90 -5.29
C PHE A 166 -8.67 -5.93 -5.79
N VAL A 167 -9.44 -4.86 -5.53
CA VAL A 167 -10.83 -4.73 -6.00
C VAL A 167 -10.89 -4.76 -7.53
N LEU A 168 -10.02 -4.00 -8.20
CA LEU A 168 -9.95 -3.96 -9.66
C LEU A 168 -9.65 -5.34 -10.25
N ILE A 169 -8.63 -6.04 -9.73
CA ILE A 169 -8.26 -7.38 -10.18
C ILE A 169 -9.40 -8.37 -9.98
N SER A 170 -10.06 -8.31 -8.82
CA SER A 170 -11.18 -9.19 -8.50
C SER A 170 -12.38 -8.94 -9.44
N MET A 171 -12.70 -7.69 -9.71
CA MET A 171 -13.74 -7.33 -10.68
C MET A 171 -13.39 -7.82 -12.09
N LEU A 172 -12.16 -7.61 -12.54
CA LEU A 172 -11.68 -8.06 -13.86
C LEU A 172 -11.72 -9.58 -13.98
N ALA A 173 -11.23 -10.31 -12.98
CA ALA A 173 -11.27 -11.78 -12.95
C ALA A 173 -12.71 -12.30 -13.06
N ALA A 174 -13.65 -11.69 -12.32
CA ALA A 174 -15.06 -12.07 -12.38
C ALA A 174 -15.72 -11.73 -13.72
N ILE A 175 -15.40 -10.58 -14.31
CA ILE A 175 -15.87 -10.21 -15.66
C ILE A 175 -15.37 -11.23 -16.70
N LEU A 176 -14.06 -11.54 -16.69
CA LEU A 176 -13.47 -12.50 -17.62
C LEU A 176 -14.10 -13.89 -17.48
N ALA A 177 -14.18 -14.42 -16.25
CA ALA A 177 -14.82 -15.71 -15.99
C ALA A 177 -16.32 -15.70 -16.40
N GLY A 178 -17.02 -14.60 -16.10
CA GLY A 178 -18.45 -14.45 -16.34
C GLY A 178 -18.81 -14.39 -17.81
N VAL A 179 -18.04 -13.63 -18.60
CA VAL A 179 -18.22 -13.51 -20.06
C VAL A 179 -17.97 -14.85 -20.77
N ILE A 180 -17.01 -15.63 -20.30
CA ILE A 180 -16.70 -16.96 -20.83
C ILE A 180 -17.81 -17.96 -20.47
N VAL A 181 -18.19 -18.02 -19.20
CA VAL A 181 -19.07 -19.08 -18.67
C VAL A 181 -20.56 -18.79 -18.91
N PHE A 182 -20.98 -17.53 -18.85
CA PHE A 182 -22.39 -17.12 -18.92
C PHE A 182 -22.66 -16.25 -20.16
N GLY A 183 -22.63 -16.87 -21.35
CA GLY A 183 -22.88 -16.20 -22.63
C GLY A 183 -24.13 -15.30 -22.66
N ASN A 184 -25.24 -15.77 -22.06
CA ASN A 184 -26.51 -15.03 -22.03
C ASN A 184 -26.46 -13.75 -21.18
N LEU A 185 -25.52 -13.65 -20.24
CA LEU A 185 -25.36 -12.52 -19.33
C LEU A 185 -24.28 -11.53 -19.79
N ARG A 186 -23.67 -11.71 -20.98
CA ARG A 186 -22.63 -10.82 -21.52
C ARG A 186 -23.06 -9.36 -21.65
N LYS A 187 -24.35 -9.09 -21.87
CA LYS A 187 -24.89 -7.71 -21.92
C LYS A 187 -24.96 -7.03 -20.54
N ARG A 188 -24.77 -7.79 -19.45
CA ARG A 188 -24.87 -7.32 -18.06
C ARG A 188 -23.53 -7.47 -17.32
N VAL A 189 -22.44 -7.02 -17.93
CA VAL A 189 -21.08 -7.15 -17.37
C VAL A 189 -20.92 -6.61 -15.95
N GLY A 190 -21.65 -5.54 -15.60
CA GLY A 190 -21.63 -4.97 -14.25
C GLY A 190 -22.07 -5.95 -13.15
N LEU A 191 -22.89 -6.95 -13.50
CA LEU A 191 -23.28 -8.03 -12.59
C LEU A 191 -22.08 -8.90 -12.19
N PHE A 192 -21.18 -9.20 -13.12
CA PHE A 192 -19.97 -9.96 -12.83
C PHE A 192 -18.99 -9.13 -12.00
N ALA A 193 -18.89 -7.82 -12.27
CA ALA A 193 -18.08 -6.92 -11.45
C ALA A 193 -18.55 -6.92 -9.98
N LEU A 194 -19.87 -6.89 -9.74
CA LEU A 194 -20.47 -7.01 -8.40
C LEU A 194 -20.15 -8.36 -7.73
N ILE A 195 -20.08 -9.45 -8.49
CA ILE A 195 -19.62 -10.75 -7.97
C ILE A 195 -18.15 -10.66 -7.56
N GLY A 196 -17.29 -10.04 -8.39
CA GLY A 196 -15.88 -9.81 -8.06
C GLY A 196 -15.68 -9.00 -6.78
N LEU A 197 -16.53 -7.99 -6.53
CA LEU A 197 -16.52 -7.23 -5.27
C LEU A 197 -16.77 -8.10 -4.03
N SER A 198 -17.55 -9.17 -4.16
CA SER A 198 -17.81 -10.08 -3.03
C SER A 198 -16.59 -10.91 -2.59
N ASN A 199 -15.53 -10.96 -3.41
CA ASN A 199 -14.25 -11.55 -3.01
C ASN A 199 -13.56 -10.76 -1.88
N PHE A 200 -13.95 -9.50 -1.64
CA PHE A 200 -13.48 -8.72 -0.49
C PHE A 200 -13.88 -9.37 0.84
N ALA A 201 -15.02 -10.05 0.89
CA ALA A 201 -15.41 -10.81 2.06
C ALA A 201 -14.56 -12.08 2.18
N THR A 202 -14.49 -12.88 1.11
CA THR A 202 -13.67 -14.09 0.90
C THR A 202 -14.10 -14.75 -0.41
N ILE A 203 -13.43 -15.83 -0.82
CA ILE A 203 -13.94 -16.74 -1.87
C ILE A 203 -15.35 -17.28 -1.56
N ILE A 204 -15.73 -17.40 -0.27
CA ILE A 204 -17.08 -17.79 0.14
C ILE A 204 -18.10 -16.73 -0.31
N GLY A 205 -17.73 -15.44 -0.27
CA GLY A 205 -18.54 -14.36 -0.82
C GLY A 205 -18.84 -14.56 -2.31
N VAL A 206 -17.83 -14.90 -3.10
CA VAL A 206 -17.97 -15.18 -4.55
C VAL A 206 -18.85 -16.40 -4.79
N ILE A 207 -18.67 -17.47 -4.01
CA ILE A 207 -19.52 -18.67 -4.08
C ILE A 207 -20.98 -18.28 -3.80
N MET A 208 -21.23 -17.55 -2.73
CA MET A 208 -22.58 -17.16 -2.31
C MET A 208 -23.27 -16.26 -3.34
N THR A 209 -22.60 -15.20 -3.81
CA THR A 209 -23.18 -14.30 -4.83
C THR A 209 -23.45 -15.03 -6.14
N THR A 210 -22.54 -15.90 -6.59
CA THR A 210 -22.72 -16.74 -7.78
C THR A 210 -23.89 -17.72 -7.61
N MET A 211 -24.05 -18.33 -6.43
CA MET A 211 -25.15 -19.25 -6.15
C MET A 211 -26.51 -18.56 -6.26
N PHE A 212 -26.64 -17.33 -5.75
CA PHE A 212 -27.89 -16.55 -5.79
C PHE A 212 -28.13 -15.84 -7.12
N LEU A 213 -27.15 -15.83 -8.03
CA LEU A 213 -27.31 -15.24 -9.34
C LEU A 213 -28.32 -16.01 -10.21
N GLY A 214 -29.26 -15.30 -10.84
CA GLY A 214 -30.15 -15.89 -11.86
C GLY A 214 -29.42 -16.04 -13.20
N THR A 215 -28.88 -17.23 -13.48
CA THR A 215 -28.11 -17.51 -14.72
C THR A 215 -28.90 -18.24 -15.81
N LYS A 216 -30.13 -18.64 -15.50
CA LYS A 216 -31.08 -19.31 -16.39
C LYS A 216 -32.47 -18.73 -16.17
N ASP A 217 -33.28 -18.74 -17.23
CA ASP A 217 -34.66 -18.30 -17.18
C ASP A 217 -35.51 -19.22 -16.30
N GLU A 218 -36.56 -18.66 -15.70
CA GLU A 218 -37.48 -19.43 -14.85
C GLU A 218 -38.31 -20.40 -15.68
N ILE A 219 -38.51 -21.62 -15.17
CA ILE A 219 -39.38 -22.61 -15.80
C ILE A 219 -40.84 -22.19 -15.55
N PRO A 220 -41.71 -22.05 -16.58
CA PRO A 220 -43.09 -21.60 -16.40
C PRO A 220 -43.88 -22.41 -15.35
N ALA A 221 -43.70 -23.74 -15.35
CA ALA A 221 -44.34 -24.64 -14.39
C ALA A 221 -43.92 -24.38 -12.91
N ALA A 222 -42.78 -23.74 -12.67
CA ALA A 222 -42.29 -23.42 -11.34
C ALA A 222 -42.82 -22.07 -10.80
N GLN A 223 -43.33 -21.19 -11.67
CA GLN A 223 -43.82 -19.86 -11.26
C GLN A 223 -44.89 -19.88 -10.17
N PRO A 224 -45.96 -20.71 -10.24
CA PRO A 224 -46.98 -20.72 -9.17
C PRO A 224 -46.42 -21.22 -7.83
N LEU A 225 -45.44 -22.13 -7.86
CA LEU A 225 -44.76 -22.61 -6.64
C LEU A 225 -43.86 -21.52 -6.05
N LEU A 226 -43.09 -20.82 -6.89
CA LEU A 226 -42.25 -19.70 -6.47
C LEU A 226 -43.09 -18.55 -5.92
N ALA A 227 -44.23 -18.22 -6.53
CA ALA A 227 -45.14 -17.19 -6.04
C ALA A 227 -45.67 -17.52 -4.64
N LYS A 228 -46.08 -18.78 -4.39
CA LYS A 228 -46.49 -19.23 -3.05
C LYS A 228 -45.36 -19.09 -2.01
N LEU A 229 -44.13 -19.47 -2.37
CA LEU A 229 -42.97 -19.34 -1.47
C LEU A 229 -42.49 -17.89 -1.27
N ARG A 230 -42.70 -17.00 -2.25
CA ARG A 230 -42.44 -15.56 -2.11
C ARG A 230 -43.48 -14.92 -1.19
N LYS A 231 -44.76 -15.25 -1.36
CA LYS A 231 -45.87 -14.74 -0.52
C LYS A 231 -45.71 -15.13 0.94
N SER A 232 -45.20 -16.32 1.25
CA SER A 232 -44.92 -16.74 2.63
C SER A 232 -43.65 -16.11 3.23
N GLY A 233 -42.90 -15.30 2.48
CA GLY A 233 -41.62 -14.73 2.91
C GLY A 233 -40.48 -15.75 3.04
N TYR A 234 -40.74 -17.03 2.75
CA TYR A 234 -39.82 -18.13 2.97
C TYR A 234 -38.48 -17.97 2.24
N ILE A 235 -38.51 -17.58 0.96
CA ILE A 235 -37.29 -17.40 0.16
C ILE A 235 -36.39 -16.33 0.78
N ARG A 236 -36.97 -15.19 1.21
CA ARG A 236 -36.22 -14.08 1.81
C ARG A 236 -35.60 -14.50 3.13
N MET A 237 -36.39 -15.08 4.04
CA MET A 237 -35.90 -15.50 5.36
C MET A 237 -34.79 -16.55 5.22
N ARG A 238 -34.96 -17.53 4.32
CA ARG A 238 -33.93 -18.55 4.10
C ARG A 238 -32.63 -17.97 3.54
N ARG A 239 -32.71 -16.99 2.62
CA ARG A 239 -31.53 -16.28 2.10
C ARG A 239 -30.81 -15.54 3.21
N ILE A 240 -31.54 -14.80 4.06
CA ILE A 240 -30.97 -14.09 5.21
C ILE A 240 -30.24 -15.06 6.14
N ALA A 241 -30.88 -16.16 6.52
CA ALA A 241 -30.28 -17.16 7.40
C ALA A 241 -28.99 -17.75 6.82
N LEU A 242 -28.95 -18.06 5.52
CA LEU A 242 -27.74 -18.57 4.86
C LEU A 242 -26.63 -17.53 4.75
N VAL A 243 -26.97 -16.26 4.47
CA VAL A 243 -26.00 -15.16 4.45
C VAL A 243 -25.41 -14.93 5.83
N LEU A 244 -26.24 -14.91 6.88
CA LEU A 244 -25.79 -14.81 8.27
C LEU A 244 -24.88 -15.98 8.65
N ALA A 245 -25.25 -17.22 8.30
CA ALA A 245 -24.41 -18.39 8.53
C ALA A 245 -23.04 -18.26 7.84
N ALA A 246 -23.01 -17.78 6.59
CA ALA A 246 -21.76 -17.58 5.86
C ALA A 246 -20.90 -16.46 6.51
N ILE A 247 -21.50 -15.37 6.96
CA ILE A 247 -20.80 -14.29 7.67
C ILE A 247 -20.17 -14.83 8.95
N PHE A 248 -20.94 -15.52 9.80
CA PHE A 248 -20.43 -16.09 11.04
C PHE A 248 -19.33 -17.12 10.79
N LEU A 249 -19.47 -17.96 9.75
CA LEU A 249 -18.44 -18.92 9.35
C LEU A 249 -17.14 -18.24 8.93
N VAL A 250 -17.21 -17.17 8.14
CA VAL A 250 -16.03 -16.40 7.72
C VAL A 250 -15.36 -15.74 8.91
N ILE A 251 -16.12 -15.08 9.79
CA ILE A 251 -15.57 -14.43 10.99
C ILE A 251 -14.90 -15.48 11.89
N TRP A 252 -15.58 -16.60 12.14
CA TRP A 252 -15.04 -17.71 12.92
C TRP A 252 -13.70 -18.19 12.34
N PHE A 253 -13.67 -18.47 11.03
CA PHE A 253 -12.47 -18.93 10.34
C PHE A 253 -11.31 -17.92 10.46
N LEU A 254 -11.56 -16.63 10.22
CA LEU A 254 -10.54 -15.59 10.31
C LEU A 254 -9.98 -15.47 11.74
N LEU A 255 -10.84 -15.51 12.75
CA LEU A 255 -10.42 -15.46 14.16
C LEU A 255 -9.62 -16.72 14.56
N SER A 256 -10.03 -17.91 14.10
CA SER A 256 -9.31 -19.17 14.38
C SER A 256 -7.95 -19.23 13.69
N VAL A 257 -7.85 -18.76 12.44
CA VAL A 257 -6.55 -18.67 11.75
C VAL A 257 -5.65 -17.64 12.43
N SER A 258 -6.20 -16.47 12.79
CA SER A 258 -5.46 -15.43 13.49
C SER A 258 -4.94 -15.90 14.85
N SER A 259 -5.74 -16.63 15.63
CA SER A 259 -5.32 -17.17 16.93
C SER A 259 -4.22 -18.23 16.76
N SER A 260 -4.35 -19.09 15.75
CA SER A 260 -3.38 -20.15 15.46
C SER A 260 -2.04 -19.63 14.95
N LEU A 261 -2.06 -18.54 14.17
CA LEU A 261 -0.84 -17.89 13.67
C LEU A 261 -0.21 -16.96 14.70
N SER A 262 -0.95 -16.53 15.73
CA SER A 262 -0.46 -15.56 16.72
C SER A 262 0.92 -15.91 17.30
N PRO A 263 1.28 -17.17 17.63
CA PRO A 263 2.62 -17.47 18.18
C PRO A 263 3.76 -17.11 17.23
N LEU A 264 3.55 -17.18 15.91
CA LEU A 264 4.56 -16.86 14.89
C LEU A 264 4.76 -15.34 14.72
N TRP A 265 3.69 -14.57 14.84
CA TRP A 265 3.76 -13.10 14.82
C TRP A 265 4.23 -12.51 16.15
N LEU A 266 4.13 -13.29 17.22
CA LEU A 266 4.37 -12.84 18.58
C LEU A 266 5.85 -12.59 18.88
N GLU A 267 6.78 -13.29 18.25
CA GLU A 267 8.21 -13.08 18.52
C GLU A 267 8.68 -11.69 18.03
N ASP A 268 8.28 -11.26 16.83
CA ASP A 268 8.63 -9.94 16.29
C ASP A 268 7.91 -8.79 17.01
N ILE A 269 6.64 -9.01 17.38
CA ILE A 269 5.80 -7.98 18.02
C ILE A 269 6.15 -7.82 19.50
N ARG A 270 6.46 -8.89 20.24
CA ARG A 270 6.83 -8.81 21.67
C ARG A 270 8.05 -7.92 21.87
N LEU A 271 9.02 -7.95 20.94
CA LEU A 271 10.20 -7.10 20.99
C LEU A 271 9.86 -5.60 20.90
N HIS A 272 8.79 -5.25 20.17
CA HIS A 272 8.34 -3.86 19.99
C HIS A 272 7.31 -3.40 21.03
N ILE A 273 6.48 -4.32 21.53
CA ILE A 273 5.37 -4.05 22.46
C ILE A 273 5.81 -3.98 23.94
N ALA A 274 6.94 -4.59 24.29
CA ALA A 274 7.50 -4.56 25.66
C ALA A 274 7.74 -3.14 26.23
N LEU A 275 7.63 -2.10 25.41
CA LEU A 275 7.84 -0.70 25.82
C LEU A 275 6.56 0.07 26.19
N SER A 276 5.35 -0.52 26.07
CA SER A 276 4.11 0.18 26.46
C SER A 276 3.19 -0.68 27.34
N THR A 277 2.92 -0.19 28.56
CA THR A 277 2.04 -0.84 29.55
C THR A 277 0.60 -1.02 29.03
N TYR A 278 0.14 -0.11 28.16
CA TYR A 278 -1.19 -0.17 27.55
C TYR A 278 -1.37 -1.34 26.59
N SER A 279 -0.32 -1.69 25.82
CA SER A 279 -0.39 -2.84 24.91
C SER A 279 -0.43 -4.17 25.64
N PHE A 280 0.10 -4.26 26.87
CA PHE A 280 0.05 -5.47 27.67
C PHE A 280 -1.37 -5.78 28.20
N LEU A 281 -2.06 -4.80 28.78
CA LEU A 281 -3.43 -5.00 29.29
C LEU A 281 -4.43 -5.32 28.17
N PHE A 282 -4.33 -4.62 27.04
CA PHE A 282 -5.16 -4.92 25.87
C PHE A 282 -4.92 -6.36 25.37
N TRP A 283 -3.66 -6.80 25.39
CA TRP A 283 -3.26 -8.14 24.95
C TRP A 283 -3.82 -9.25 25.85
N GLU A 284 -3.67 -9.12 27.17
CA GLU A 284 -4.25 -10.07 28.12
C GLU A 284 -5.78 -10.15 27.93
N ALA A 285 -6.46 -9.00 27.89
CA ALA A 285 -7.90 -8.96 27.65
C ALA A 285 -8.29 -9.64 26.31
N TRP A 286 -7.51 -9.42 25.25
CA TRP A 286 -7.74 -10.05 23.95
C TRP A 286 -7.60 -11.57 24.01
N ASN A 287 -6.60 -12.11 24.72
CA ASN A 287 -6.43 -13.56 24.86
C ASN A 287 -7.57 -14.24 25.64
N TYR A 288 -8.15 -13.56 26.63
CA TYR A 288 -9.31 -14.08 27.36
C TYR A 288 -10.62 -13.95 26.58
N LEU A 289 -10.81 -12.84 25.85
CA LEU A 289 -12.04 -12.58 25.08
C LEU A 289 -12.11 -13.37 23.77
N LEU A 290 -10.98 -13.53 23.08
CA LEU A 290 -10.94 -14.12 21.74
C LEU A 290 -11.54 -15.53 21.66
N PRO A 291 -11.25 -16.49 22.56
CA PRO A 291 -11.90 -17.80 22.55
C PRO A 291 -13.42 -17.73 22.68
N SER A 292 -13.93 -16.81 23.51
CA SER A 292 -15.37 -16.59 23.70
C SER A 292 -16.03 -16.04 22.43
N ILE A 293 -15.35 -15.12 21.72
CA ILE A 293 -15.83 -14.58 20.44
C ILE A 293 -15.82 -15.67 19.34
N ILE A 294 -14.77 -16.50 19.29
CA ILE A 294 -14.69 -17.64 18.37
C ILE A 294 -15.84 -18.61 18.64
N LEU A 295 -16.10 -18.95 19.91
CA LEU A 295 -17.22 -19.83 20.27
C LEU A 295 -18.58 -19.21 19.91
N ALA A 296 -18.78 -17.92 20.19
CA ALA A 296 -20.02 -17.23 19.87
C ALA A 296 -20.31 -17.18 18.36
N THR A 297 -19.28 -16.92 17.53
CA THR A 297 -19.41 -16.90 16.07
C THR A 297 -19.65 -18.30 15.50
N PHE A 298 -19.00 -19.32 16.06
CA PHE A 298 -19.30 -20.72 15.76
C PHE A 298 -20.77 -21.07 16.06
N LEU A 299 -21.24 -20.77 17.28
CA LEU A 299 -22.62 -21.03 17.69
C LEU A 299 -23.63 -20.25 16.84
N GLY A 300 -23.33 -19.00 16.50
CA GLY A 300 -24.14 -18.18 15.59
C GLY A 300 -24.33 -18.83 14.21
N THR A 301 -23.29 -19.49 13.69
CA THR A 301 -23.38 -20.27 12.45
C THR A 301 -24.39 -21.42 12.59
N PHE A 302 -24.32 -22.19 13.68
CA PHE A 302 -25.25 -23.30 13.95
C PHE A 302 -26.69 -22.83 14.09
N VAL A 303 -26.91 -21.75 14.84
CA VAL A 303 -28.25 -21.16 15.03
C VAL A 303 -28.84 -20.71 13.69
N ALA A 304 -28.05 -20.04 12.85
CA ALA A 304 -28.49 -19.59 11.53
C ALA A 304 -28.80 -20.78 10.59
N LEU A 305 -28.00 -21.84 10.62
CA LEU A 305 -28.27 -23.07 9.85
C LEU A 305 -29.49 -23.83 10.36
N ALA A 306 -29.67 -23.94 11.68
CA ALA A 306 -30.85 -24.55 12.29
C ALA A 306 -32.12 -23.77 11.93
N TRP A 307 -32.06 -22.44 11.94
CA TRP A 307 -33.16 -21.58 11.50
C TRP A 307 -33.49 -21.80 10.01
N ALA A 308 -32.48 -21.84 9.13
CA ALA A 308 -32.66 -22.14 7.71
C ALA A 308 -33.27 -23.53 7.48
N TRP A 309 -32.87 -24.52 8.28
CA TRP A 309 -33.39 -25.89 8.24
C TRP A 309 -34.85 -25.95 8.71
N TRP A 310 -35.18 -25.32 9.83
CA TRP A 310 -36.53 -25.24 10.39
C TRP A 310 -37.51 -24.58 9.41
N LEU A 311 -37.11 -23.47 8.78
CA LEU A 311 -37.89 -22.85 7.71
C LEU A 311 -38.17 -23.84 6.58
N GLY A 312 -37.18 -24.68 6.23
CA GLY A 312 -37.30 -25.73 5.23
C GLY A 312 -38.32 -26.81 5.58
N HIS A 313 -38.50 -27.12 6.86
CA HIS A 313 -39.49 -28.10 7.30
C HIS A 313 -40.93 -27.62 7.05
N ARG A 314 -41.22 -26.33 7.32
CA ARG A 314 -42.56 -25.73 7.13
C ARG A 314 -43.05 -25.78 5.67
N ASN A 315 -42.14 -25.70 4.70
CA ASN A 315 -42.47 -25.62 3.27
C ASN A 315 -41.99 -26.86 2.48
N ARG A 316 -41.79 -27.99 3.17
CA ARG A 316 -41.10 -29.16 2.62
C ARG A 316 -41.73 -29.69 1.33
N GLU A 317 -43.06 -29.70 1.23
CA GLU A 317 -43.75 -30.20 0.03
C GLU A 317 -43.52 -29.31 -1.21
N LEU A 318 -43.67 -27.99 -1.07
CA LEU A 318 -43.41 -27.02 -2.15
C LEU A 318 -41.95 -27.08 -2.60
N VAL A 319 -41.02 -27.19 -1.65
CA VAL A 319 -39.59 -27.32 -1.92
C VAL A 319 -39.26 -28.63 -2.64
N ARG A 320 -39.90 -29.75 -2.27
CA ARG A 320 -39.74 -31.02 -3.00
C ARG A 320 -40.26 -30.92 -4.43
N LYS A 321 -41.42 -30.29 -4.66
CA LYS A 321 -41.96 -30.06 -6.01
C LYS A 321 -40.99 -29.22 -6.86
N LEU A 322 -40.45 -28.13 -6.32
CA LEU A 322 -39.41 -27.34 -7.01
C LEU A 322 -38.13 -28.13 -7.29
N LYS A 323 -37.67 -28.95 -6.33
CA LYS A 323 -36.48 -29.80 -6.52
C LYS A 323 -36.68 -30.79 -7.67
N LYS A 324 -37.89 -31.37 -7.82
CA LYS A 324 -38.25 -32.24 -8.95
C LYS A 324 -38.20 -31.51 -10.30
N LEU A 325 -38.56 -30.22 -10.31
CA LEU A 325 -38.43 -29.34 -11.48
C LEU A 325 -36.98 -28.86 -11.75
N GLY A 326 -35.97 -29.43 -11.07
CA GLY A 326 -34.57 -29.09 -11.31
C GLY A 326 -34.09 -27.79 -10.64
N TYR A 327 -34.84 -27.22 -9.70
CA TYR A 327 -34.41 -26.04 -8.95
C TYR A 327 -33.44 -26.39 -7.83
N SER A 328 -32.57 -25.43 -7.51
CA SER A 328 -31.77 -25.45 -6.29
C SER A 328 -32.64 -25.11 -5.08
N VAL A 329 -32.57 -25.95 -4.06
CA VAL A 329 -33.25 -25.75 -2.76
C VAL A 329 -32.62 -24.60 -1.96
N VAL A 330 -31.38 -24.21 -2.30
CA VAL A 330 -30.63 -23.17 -1.61
C VAL A 330 -30.93 -21.80 -2.22
N SER A 331 -30.77 -21.66 -3.53
CA SER A 331 -30.90 -20.36 -4.19
C SER A 331 -32.27 -20.08 -4.80
N PHE A 332 -33.11 -21.11 -4.93
CA PHE A 332 -34.41 -21.05 -5.62
C PHE A 332 -34.32 -20.62 -7.09
N HIS A 333 -33.18 -20.89 -7.72
CA HIS A 333 -32.98 -20.77 -9.17
C HIS A 333 -32.79 -22.15 -9.82
N PRO A 334 -33.05 -22.29 -11.13
CA PRO A 334 -32.74 -23.51 -11.87
C PRO A 334 -31.27 -23.93 -11.65
N LYS A 335 -31.02 -25.23 -11.48
CA LYS A 335 -29.65 -25.72 -11.32
C LYS A 335 -28.83 -25.40 -12.56
N ASP A 336 -27.66 -24.82 -12.32
CA ASP A 336 -26.72 -24.45 -13.36
C ASP A 336 -25.30 -24.84 -12.95
N ARG A 337 -24.79 -25.93 -13.52
CA ARG A 337 -23.44 -26.43 -13.23
C ARG A 337 -22.35 -25.43 -13.63
N ARG A 338 -22.65 -24.53 -14.58
CA ARG A 338 -21.77 -23.42 -15.00
C ARG A 338 -21.34 -22.54 -13.83
N LYS A 339 -22.16 -22.41 -12.78
CA LYS A 339 -21.79 -21.66 -11.56
C LYS A 339 -20.55 -22.20 -10.86
N PHE A 340 -20.37 -23.52 -10.83
CA PHE A 340 -19.17 -24.12 -10.27
C PHE A 340 -17.94 -23.81 -11.14
N PHE A 341 -18.07 -23.99 -12.46
CA PHE A 341 -17.01 -23.64 -13.41
C PHE A 341 -16.63 -22.16 -13.36
N PHE A 342 -17.60 -21.27 -13.16
CA PHE A 342 -17.35 -19.84 -12.96
C PHE A 342 -16.45 -19.59 -11.75
N VAL A 343 -16.74 -20.21 -10.59
CA VAL A 343 -15.92 -20.01 -9.38
C VAL A 343 -14.50 -20.52 -9.59
N VAL A 344 -14.33 -21.69 -10.21
CA VAL A 344 -13.00 -22.24 -10.52
C VAL A 344 -12.22 -21.31 -11.47
N LEU A 345 -12.86 -20.88 -12.57
CA LEU A 345 -12.22 -20.01 -13.56
C LEU A 345 -11.91 -18.62 -13.00
N PHE A 346 -12.81 -18.08 -12.16
CA PHE A 346 -12.59 -16.87 -11.39
C PHE A 346 -11.33 -16.97 -10.53
N SER A 347 -11.19 -18.05 -9.75
CA SER A 347 -10.02 -18.26 -8.89
C SER A 347 -8.73 -18.31 -9.71
N ILE A 348 -8.74 -19.01 -10.86
CA ILE A 348 -7.57 -19.07 -11.76
C ILE A 348 -7.21 -17.68 -12.27
N PHE A 349 -8.16 -16.93 -12.84
CA PHE A 349 -7.88 -15.59 -13.36
C PHE A 349 -7.46 -14.62 -12.25
N PHE A 350 -8.09 -14.70 -11.08
CA PHE A 350 -7.74 -13.88 -9.93
C PHE A 350 -6.29 -14.15 -9.51
N THR A 351 -5.89 -15.41 -9.37
CA THR A 351 -4.51 -15.78 -9.01
C THR A 351 -3.49 -15.30 -10.05
N ILE A 352 -3.77 -15.48 -11.34
CA ILE A 352 -2.88 -15.02 -12.42
C ILE A 352 -2.72 -13.50 -12.36
N LEU A 353 -3.83 -12.75 -12.32
CA LEU A 353 -3.80 -11.28 -12.30
C LEU A 353 -3.15 -10.74 -11.02
N ALA A 354 -3.48 -11.33 -9.87
CA ALA A 354 -2.87 -10.96 -8.59
C ALA A 354 -1.35 -11.20 -8.59
N SER A 355 -0.89 -12.34 -9.15
CA SER A 355 0.55 -12.62 -9.29
C SER A 355 1.24 -11.55 -10.14
N ARG A 356 0.67 -11.15 -11.28
CA ARG A 356 1.25 -10.11 -12.13
C ARG A 356 1.35 -8.76 -11.44
N VAL A 357 0.36 -8.46 -10.59
CA VAL A 357 0.39 -7.24 -9.78
C VAL A 357 1.46 -7.32 -8.68
N ILE A 358 1.63 -8.47 -8.04
CA ILE A 358 2.70 -8.67 -7.05
C ILE A 358 4.07 -8.50 -7.71
N ASP A 359 4.29 -9.10 -8.89
CA ASP A 359 5.53 -8.94 -9.67
C ASP A 359 5.80 -7.46 -10.00
N PHE A 360 4.77 -6.73 -10.40
CA PHE A 360 4.86 -5.29 -10.70
C PHE A 360 5.16 -4.45 -9.45
N LEU A 361 4.50 -4.73 -8.32
CA LEU A 361 4.76 -4.04 -7.05
C LEU A 361 6.16 -4.35 -6.52
N HIS A 362 6.65 -5.58 -6.71
CA HIS A 362 8.01 -5.95 -6.37
C HIS A 362 9.01 -5.16 -7.23
N TYR A 363 8.78 -5.08 -8.55
CA TYR A 363 9.61 -4.25 -9.44
C TYR A 363 9.66 -2.77 -9.04
N LEU A 364 8.55 -2.20 -8.53
CA LEU A 364 8.52 -0.80 -8.06
C LEU A 364 9.27 -0.56 -6.74
N ASN A 365 9.54 -1.61 -5.97
CA ASN A 365 10.20 -1.51 -4.66
C ASN A 365 11.72 -1.66 -4.75
N TYR A 366 12.24 -2.04 -5.93
CA TYR A 366 13.67 -2.03 -6.29
C TYR A 366 13.94 -0.82 -7.19
#